data_AF-A0A6G9WGB4-F1
#
_entry.id   AF-A0A6G9WGB4-F1
#
_cell.length_a   1.000
_cell.length_b   1.000
_cell.length_c   1.000
_cell.angle_alpha   90.00
_cell.angle_beta   90.00
_cell.angle_gamma   90.00
#
_symmetry.space_group_name_H-M   'P 1'
#
loop_
_entity.id
_entity.type
_entity.pdbx_description
1 polymer ?
#
loop_
_entity_poly.entity_id
_entity_poly.type
_entity_poly.pdbx_seq_one_letter_code
_entity_poly.pdbx_strand_id
1 'polypeptide(L)'
;MSLSVLAWLCLAAYALHALEEFQMNWRDWAQDILKLPVGWPDFYVTNAAVLVLGAVQAQVALALPAVPLVFASLMLINAVFFHVLPTIVTRVYSPGTATAVLLFLPLGVQVFRNATATGSAGLRTCLAALAGGALLMAFPVVMLKIRHRHHTAAANA
;
A
#
# COMPACT_ATOMS: atom_id res chain seq x y z
N MET A 1 -3.47 -22.68 -3.46
CA MET A 1 -3.38 -21.50 -4.36
C MET A 1 -1.91 -21.17 -4.59
N SER A 2 -1.49 -20.89 -5.81
CA SER A 2 -0.08 -20.56 -6.10
C SER A 2 0.25 -19.11 -5.71
N LEU A 3 1.54 -18.82 -5.53
CA LEU A 3 2.03 -17.46 -5.26
C LEU A 3 1.62 -16.47 -6.36
N SER A 4 1.63 -16.89 -7.64
CA SER A 4 1.21 -16.04 -8.74
C SER A 4 -0.29 -15.71 -8.70
N VAL A 5 -1.15 -16.68 -8.36
CA VAL A 5 -2.60 -16.40 -8.19
C VAL A 5 -2.83 -15.44 -7.03
N LEU A 6 -2.15 -15.65 -5.89
CA LEU A 6 -2.20 -14.73 -4.76
C LEU A 6 -1.73 -13.31 -5.15
N ALA A 7 -0.68 -13.21 -5.96
CA ALA A 7 -0.16 -11.94 -6.45
C ALA A 7 -1.16 -11.20 -7.34
N TRP A 8 -1.86 -11.88 -8.25
CA TRP A 8 -2.93 -11.29 -9.05
C TRP A 8 -4.14 -10.87 -8.21
N LEU A 9 -4.51 -11.67 -7.20
CA LEU A 9 -5.57 -11.29 -6.26
C LEU A 9 -5.19 -10.08 -5.41
N CYS A 10 -3.91 -9.92 -5.05
CA CYS A 10 -3.41 -8.72 -4.39
C CYS A 10 -3.57 -7.46 -5.25
N LEU A 11 -3.28 -7.55 -6.55
CA LEU A 11 -3.54 -6.45 -7.49
C LEU A 11 -5.05 -6.13 -7.55
N ALA A 12 -5.89 -7.14 -7.71
CA ALA A 12 -7.34 -6.95 -7.77
C ALA A 12 -7.89 -6.30 -6.49
N ALA A 13 -7.41 -6.75 -5.33
CA ALA A 13 -7.74 -6.15 -4.05
C ALA A 13 -7.29 -4.70 -3.96
N TYR A 14 -6.09 -4.37 -4.45
CA TYR A 14 -5.58 -2.99 -4.47
C TYR A 14 -6.46 -2.08 -5.33
N ALA A 15 -6.92 -2.55 -6.49
CA ALA A 15 -7.85 -1.80 -7.32
C ALA A 15 -9.19 -1.50 -6.61
N LEU A 16 -9.75 -2.50 -5.92
CA LEU A 16 -10.98 -2.32 -5.13
C LEU A 16 -10.76 -1.37 -3.95
N HIS A 17 -9.60 -1.43 -3.31
CA HIS A 17 -9.24 -0.54 -2.21
C HIS A 17 -9.13 0.92 -2.67
N ALA A 18 -8.41 1.19 -3.76
CA ALA A 18 -8.32 2.53 -4.34
C ALA A 18 -9.70 3.06 -4.78
N LEU A 19 -10.61 2.18 -5.22
CA LEU A 19 -11.99 2.57 -5.53
C LEU A 19 -12.76 2.96 -4.27
N GLU A 20 -12.66 2.20 -3.18
CA GLU A 20 -13.27 2.56 -1.89
C GLU A 20 -12.77 3.93 -1.41
N GLU A 21 -11.45 4.13 -1.39
CA GLU A 21 -10.81 5.39 -1.01
C GLU A 21 -11.32 6.56 -1.86
N PHE A 22 -11.45 6.36 -3.17
CA PHE A 22 -11.96 7.39 -4.07
C PHE A 22 -13.42 7.74 -3.76
N GLN A 23 -14.30 6.74 -3.69
CA GLN A 23 -15.74 6.94 -3.49
C GLN A 23 -16.07 7.54 -2.12
N MET A 24 -15.25 7.25 -1.10
CA MET A 24 -15.41 7.75 0.25
C MET A 24 -14.52 8.95 0.57
N ASN A 25 -13.93 9.59 -0.44
CA ASN A 25 -13.18 10.85 -0.34
C ASN A 25 -11.98 10.79 0.63
N TRP A 26 -11.16 9.75 0.49
CA TRP A 26 -9.93 9.57 1.28
C TRP A 26 -9.02 10.80 1.28
N ARG A 27 -8.97 11.54 0.17
CA ARG A 27 -8.10 12.72 0.03
C ARG A 27 -8.43 13.80 1.07
N ASP A 28 -9.71 14.14 1.28
CA ASP A 28 -10.09 15.11 2.32
C ASP A 28 -9.84 14.55 3.71
N TRP A 29 -10.19 13.28 3.94
CA TRP A 29 -9.89 12.61 5.20
C TRP A 29 -8.39 12.62 5.54
N ALA A 30 -7.52 12.40 4.56
CA ALA A 30 -6.07 12.41 4.74
C ALA A 30 -5.52 13.82 5.03
N GLN A 31 -6.12 14.86 4.44
CA GLN A 31 -5.80 16.25 4.77
C GLN A 31 -6.24 16.60 6.20
N ASP A 32 -7.46 16.21 6.59
CA ASP A 32 -8.06 16.58 7.86
C ASP A 32 -7.51 15.79 9.04
N ILE A 33 -7.29 14.48 8.86
CA ILE A 33 -6.89 13.58 9.93
C ILE A 33 -5.39 13.35 9.95
N LEU A 34 -4.78 13.01 8.79
CA LEU A 34 -3.35 12.71 8.70
C LEU A 34 -2.48 13.95 8.44
N LYS A 35 -3.10 15.11 8.18
CA LYS A 35 -2.42 16.36 7.83
C LYS A 35 -1.45 16.20 6.65
N LEU A 36 -1.79 15.33 5.70
CA LEU A 36 -1.00 15.12 4.51
C LEU A 36 -1.35 16.19 3.45
N PRO A 37 -0.36 16.86 2.83
CA PRO A 37 -0.60 17.87 1.79
C PRO A 37 -0.88 17.19 0.43
N VAL A 38 -1.87 16.30 0.40
CA VAL A 38 -2.21 15.45 -0.74
C VAL A 38 -3.34 16.05 -1.56
N GLY A 39 -3.17 16.13 -2.88
CA GLY A 39 -4.23 16.50 -3.82
C GLY A 39 -4.78 15.29 -4.59
N TRP A 40 -5.89 15.48 -5.29
CA TRP A 40 -6.42 14.45 -6.20
C TRP A 40 -5.42 13.97 -7.27
N PRO A 41 -4.60 14.84 -7.91
CA PRO A 41 -3.59 14.38 -8.85
C PRO A 41 -2.58 13.41 -8.22
N ASP A 42 -2.18 13.66 -6.96
CA ASP A 42 -1.26 12.78 -6.23
C ASP A 42 -1.88 11.41 -5.99
N PHE A 43 -3.15 11.38 -5.59
CA PHE A 43 -3.91 10.16 -5.40
C PHE A 43 -3.99 9.34 -6.69
N TYR A 44 -4.37 9.97 -7.81
CA TYR A 44 -4.49 9.27 -9.10
C TYR A 44 -3.16 8.72 -9.60
N VAL A 45 -2.10 9.53 -9.59
CA VAL A 45 -0.78 9.12 -10.09
C VAL A 45 -0.18 8.02 -9.22
N THR A 46 -0.28 8.16 -7.89
CA THR A 46 0.25 7.16 -6.95
C THR A 46 -0.49 5.84 -7.13
N ASN A 47 -1.82 5.83 -7.15
CA ASN A 47 -2.57 4.59 -7.30
C ASN A 47 -2.40 3.96 -8.68
N ALA A 48 -2.31 4.74 -9.76
CA ALA A 48 -1.98 4.21 -11.08
C ALA A 48 -0.61 3.54 -11.10
N ALA A 49 0.41 4.15 -10.47
CA ALA A 49 1.73 3.56 -10.35
C ALA A 49 1.70 2.26 -9.54
N VAL A 50 0.98 2.21 -8.41
CA VAL A 50 0.87 1.00 -7.60
C VAL A 50 0.12 -0.12 -8.33
N LEU A 51 -0.91 0.20 -9.13
CA LEU A 51 -1.58 -0.79 -9.98
C LEU A 51 -0.64 -1.38 -11.04
N VAL A 52 0.18 -0.55 -11.69
CA VAL A 52 1.21 -1.03 -12.62
C VAL A 52 2.22 -1.93 -11.90
N LEU A 53 2.72 -1.51 -10.74
CA LEU A 53 3.62 -2.33 -9.92
C LEU A 53 2.97 -3.65 -9.47
N GLY A 54 1.67 -3.63 -9.17
CA GLY A 54 0.87 -4.79 -8.84
C GLY A 54 0.72 -5.78 -10.00
N ALA A 55 0.63 -5.29 -11.25
CA ALA A 55 0.68 -6.15 -12.43
C ALA A 55 2.09 -6.73 -12.65
N VAL A 56 3.12 -5.90 -12.53
CA VAL A 56 4.53 -6.32 -12.71
C VAL A 56 4.90 -7.42 -11.70
N GLN A 57 4.64 -7.22 -10.41
CA GLN A 57 4.95 -8.21 -9.37
C GLN A 57 4.23 -9.54 -9.61
N ALA A 58 2.98 -9.51 -10.08
CA ALA A 58 2.20 -10.71 -10.36
C ALA A 58 2.76 -11.48 -11.56
N GLN A 59 3.19 -10.75 -12.59
CA GLN A 59 3.80 -11.33 -13.79
C GLN A 59 5.14 -12.01 -13.51
N VAL A 60 5.95 -11.44 -12.63
CA VAL A 60 7.29 -11.97 -12.31
C VAL A 60 7.30 -12.92 -11.11
N ALA A 61 6.15 -13.20 -10.50
CA ALA A 61 6.04 -13.94 -9.23
C ALA A 61 6.72 -15.32 -9.24
N LEU A 62 6.74 -16.01 -10.39
CA LEU A 62 7.40 -17.32 -10.52
C LEU A 62 8.93 -17.21 -10.62
N ALA A 63 9.43 -16.17 -11.28
CA ALA A 63 10.87 -15.95 -11.47
C ALA A 63 11.50 -15.26 -10.26
N LEU A 64 10.76 -14.36 -9.60
CA LEU A 64 11.22 -13.55 -8.48
C LEU A 64 10.21 -13.63 -7.31
N PRO A 65 10.17 -14.74 -6.55
CA PRO A 65 9.19 -14.95 -5.49
C PRO A 65 9.20 -13.88 -4.40
N ALA A 66 10.30 -13.15 -4.22
CA ALA A 66 10.42 -12.07 -3.24
C ALA A 66 9.61 -10.82 -3.61
N VAL A 67 9.35 -10.56 -4.90
CA VAL A 67 8.70 -9.33 -5.36
C VAL A 67 7.23 -9.26 -4.93
N PRO A 68 6.42 -10.35 -5.02
CA PRO A 68 5.10 -10.38 -4.43
C PRO A 68 5.06 -10.13 -2.92
N LEU A 69 6.09 -10.53 -2.16
CA LEU A 69 6.14 -10.25 -0.72
C LEU A 69 6.33 -8.76 -0.45
N VAL A 70 7.07 -8.04 -1.30
CA VAL A 70 7.23 -6.57 -1.19
C VAL A 70 5.87 -5.89 -1.40
N PHE A 71 5.12 -6.31 -2.41
CA PHE A 71 3.78 -5.76 -2.69
C PHE A 71 2.78 -6.10 -1.56
N ALA A 72 2.79 -7.35 -1.09
CA ALA A 72 2.01 -7.76 0.07
C ALA A 72 2.39 -6.96 1.33
N SER A 73 3.68 -6.67 1.52
CA SER A 73 4.14 -5.83 2.64
C SER A 73 3.58 -4.41 2.54
N LEU A 74 3.60 -3.81 1.35
CA LEU A 74 2.96 -2.52 1.11
C LEU A 74 1.49 -2.55 1.49
N MET A 75 0.74 -3.57 1.07
CA MET A 75 -0.68 -3.71 1.42
C MET A 75 -0.89 -3.85 2.93
N LEU A 76 -0.09 -4.67 3.62
CA LEU A 76 -0.19 -4.86 5.07
C LEU A 76 0.14 -3.58 5.83
N ILE A 77 1.20 -2.87 5.43
CA ILE A 77 1.61 -1.60 6.04
C ILE A 77 0.55 -0.54 5.82
N ASN A 78 0.03 -0.43 4.60
CA ASN A 78 -1.05 0.49 4.26
C ASN A 78 -2.30 0.18 5.13
N ALA A 79 -2.75 -1.09 5.13
CA ALA A 79 -3.91 -1.52 5.90
C ALA A 79 -3.78 -1.18 7.39
N VAL A 80 -2.62 -1.46 7.99
CA VAL A 80 -2.39 -1.22 9.43
C VAL A 80 -2.24 0.27 9.72
N PHE A 81 -1.29 0.95 9.08
CA PHE A 81 -0.85 2.28 9.51
C PHE A 81 -1.64 3.44 8.91
N PHE A 82 -2.36 3.22 7.80
CA PHE A 82 -3.13 4.28 7.13
C PHE A 82 -4.64 4.13 7.30
N HIS A 83 -5.13 2.95 7.65
CA HIS A 83 -6.57 2.71 7.79
C HIS A 83 -6.97 2.20 9.16
N VAL A 84 -6.51 1.01 9.57
CA VAL A 84 -6.97 0.37 10.82
C VAL A 84 -6.52 1.16 12.04
N LEU A 85 -5.22 1.45 12.16
CA LEU A 85 -4.69 2.19 13.31
C LEU A 85 -5.27 3.60 13.40
N PRO A 86 -5.30 4.42 12.32
CA PRO A 86 -5.96 5.73 12.37
C PRO A 86 -7.43 5.62 12.77
N THR A 87 -8.19 4.68 12.20
CA THR A 87 -9.62 4.51 12.55
C THR A 87 -9.82 4.21 14.04
N ILE A 88 -8.96 3.36 14.62
CA ILE A 88 -9.02 3.04 16.06
C ILE A 88 -8.63 4.24 16.92
N VAL A 89 -7.56 4.95 16.56
CA VAL A 89 -7.01 6.05 17.35
C VAL A 89 -7.89 7.29 17.29
N THR A 90 -8.33 7.69 16.09
CA THR A 90 -9.11 8.91 15.87
C THR A 90 -10.59 8.69 16.06
N ARG A 91 -11.05 7.43 16.10
CA ARG A 91 -12.46 7.03 16.15
C ARG A 91 -13.26 7.53 14.94
N VAL A 92 -12.58 7.89 13.86
CA VAL A 92 -13.18 8.31 12.58
C VAL A 92 -12.83 7.26 11.54
N TYR A 93 -13.84 6.75 10.84
CA TYR A 93 -13.64 5.79 9.76
C TYR A 93 -12.66 6.34 8.72
N SER A 94 -11.56 5.63 8.48
CA SER A 94 -10.67 5.91 7.36
C SER A 94 -11.22 5.25 6.09
N PRO A 95 -11.54 6.01 5.02
CA PRO A 95 -11.85 5.46 3.71
C PRO A 95 -10.79 4.43 3.29
N GLY A 96 -11.19 3.21 2.91
CA GLY A 96 -10.28 2.10 2.65
C GLY A 96 -10.21 1.06 3.77
N THR A 97 -10.76 1.33 4.97
CA THR A 97 -10.68 0.39 6.10
C THR A 97 -11.40 -0.93 5.82
N ALA A 98 -12.56 -0.91 5.15
CA ALA A 98 -13.31 -2.13 4.87
C ALA A 98 -12.50 -3.07 3.97
N THR A 99 -12.01 -2.58 2.83
CA THR A 99 -11.15 -3.37 1.93
C THR A 99 -9.78 -3.69 2.55
N ALA A 100 -9.23 -2.84 3.41
CA ALA A 100 -8.01 -3.14 4.14
C ALA A 100 -8.18 -4.38 5.05
N VAL A 101 -9.26 -4.44 5.82
CA VAL A 101 -9.54 -5.55 6.74
C VAL A 101 -9.97 -6.81 6.00
N LEU A 102 -10.85 -6.68 4.99
CA LEU A 102 -11.44 -7.81 4.30
C LEU A 102 -10.55 -8.39 3.20
N LEU A 103 -9.68 -7.58 2.59
CA LEU A 103 -8.87 -7.97 1.44
C LEU A 103 -7.36 -7.85 1.71
N PHE A 104 -6.87 -6.69 2.16
CA PHE A 104 -5.41 -6.50 2.29
C PHE A 104 -4.80 -7.39 3.36
N LEU A 105 -5.37 -7.40 4.57
CA LEU A 105 -4.83 -8.22 5.65
C LEU A 105 -4.84 -9.72 5.32
N PRO A 106 -5.97 -10.32 4.86
CA PRO A 106 -5.99 -11.75 4.55
C PRO A 106 -5.06 -12.12 3.39
N LEU A 107 -5.08 -11.36 2.29
CA LEU A 107 -4.27 -11.67 1.10
C LEU A 107 -2.79 -11.44 1.37
N GLY A 108 -2.43 -10.32 2.01
CA GLY A 108 -1.04 -10.01 2.36
C GLY A 108 -0.44 -11.10 3.27
N VAL A 109 -1.16 -11.49 4.33
CA VAL A 109 -0.73 -12.59 5.20
C VAL A 109 -0.63 -13.91 4.44
N GLN A 110 -1.58 -14.20 3.54
CA GLN A 110 -1.59 -15.44 2.78
C GLN A 110 -0.43 -15.53 1.78
N VAL A 111 0.03 -14.41 1.19
CA VAL A 111 1.25 -14.36 0.36
C VAL A 111 2.47 -14.80 1.17
N PHE A 112 2.67 -14.23 2.36
CA PHE A 112 3.78 -14.61 3.23
C PHE A 112 3.70 -16.07 3.66
N ARG A 113 2.54 -16.52 4.14
CA ARG A 113 2.31 -17.92 4.55
C ARG A 113 2.59 -18.89 3.41
N ASN A 114 2.12 -18.58 2.21
CA ASN A 114 2.35 -19.43 1.04
C ASN A 114 3.85 -19.52 0.72
N ALA A 115 4.52 -18.39 0.59
CA ALA A 115 5.93 -18.35 0.23
C ALA A 115 6.85 -19.04 1.26
N THR A 116 6.54 -18.93 2.56
CA THR A 116 7.29 -19.64 3.60
C THR A 116 6.98 -21.14 3.61
N ALA A 117 5.72 -21.53 3.41
CA ALA A 117 5.31 -22.93 3.42
C ALA A 117 5.84 -23.72 2.22
N THR A 118 6.04 -23.06 1.06
CA THR A 118 6.61 -23.68 -0.14
C THR A 118 8.14 -23.57 -0.21
N GLY A 119 8.79 -22.98 0.80
CA GLY A 119 10.24 -22.76 0.81
C GLY A 119 10.70 -21.68 -0.19
N SER A 120 9.80 -20.94 -0.82
CA SER A 120 10.11 -19.87 -1.77
C SER A 120 10.65 -18.60 -1.09
N ALA A 121 10.42 -18.45 0.21
CA ALA A 121 10.97 -17.37 1.02
C ALA A 121 11.37 -17.87 2.42
N GLY A 122 12.56 -17.48 2.87
CA GLY A 122 12.99 -17.65 4.27
C GLY A 122 12.79 -16.36 5.08
N LEU A 123 13.20 -16.38 6.35
CA LEU A 123 13.10 -15.22 7.25
C LEU A 123 13.78 -13.97 6.67
N ARG A 124 15.00 -14.11 6.12
CA ARG A 124 15.73 -12.98 5.52
C ARG A 124 14.96 -12.35 4.37
N THR A 125 14.38 -13.16 3.49
CA THR A 125 13.54 -12.70 2.38
C THR A 125 12.31 -11.97 2.90
N CYS A 126 11.66 -12.48 3.94
CA CYS A 126 10.49 -11.84 4.55
C CYS A 126 10.84 -10.47 5.15
N LEU A 127 11.94 -10.38 5.90
CA LEU A 127 12.41 -9.11 6.48
C LEU A 127 12.80 -8.09 5.40
N ALA A 128 13.51 -8.54 4.37
CA ALA A 128 13.84 -7.69 3.23
C ALA A 128 12.59 -7.21 2.47
N ALA A 129 11.58 -8.06 2.32
CA ALA A 129 10.32 -7.70 1.70
C ALA A 129 9.52 -6.68 2.52
N LEU A 130 9.48 -6.84 3.85
CA LEU A 130 8.86 -5.87 4.75
C LEU A 130 9.54 -4.51 4.68
N ALA A 131 10.88 -4.49 4.68
CA ALA A 131 11.66 -3.27 4.48
C ALA A 131 11.36 -2.65 3.10
N GLY A 132 11.34 -3.46 2.04
CA GLY A 132 10.99 -3.00 0.69
C GLY A 132 9.58 -2.40 0.60
N GLY A 133 8.59 -3.04 1.22
CA GLY A 133 7.22 -2.53 1.27
C GLY A 133 7.10 -1.24 2.07
N ALA A 134 7.84 -1.13 3.18
CA ALA A 134 7.90 0.10 3.97
C ALA A 134 8.52 1.25 3.20
N LEU A 135 9.61 1.00 2.46
CA LEU A 135 10.24 1.99 1.60
C LEU A 135 9.31 2.42 0.46
N LEU A 136 8.62 1.47 -0.18
CA LEU A 136 7.68 1.75 -1.25
C LEU A 136 6.48 2.58 -0.75
N MET A 137 5.98 2.30 0.45
CA MET A 137 4.89 3.09 1.06
C MET A 137 5.37 4.48 1.50
N ALA A 138 6.58 4.59 2.04
CA ALA A 138 7.14 5.85 2.50
C ALA A 138 7.45 6.81 1.35
N PHE A 139 7.84 6.30 0.18
CA PHE A 139 8.27 7.09 -0.97
C PHE A 139 7.30 8.22 -1.37
N PRO A 140 6.01 7.97 -1.69
CA PRO A 140 5.08 9.04 -2.06
C PRO A 140 4.86 10.04 -0.92
N VAL A 141 4.78 9.57 0.34
CA VAL A 141 4.61 10.45 1.51
C VAL A 141 5.80 11.40 1.69
N VAL A 142 7.03 10.90 1.51
CA VAL A 142 8.24 11.70 1.60
C VAL A 142 8.30 12.72 0.46
N MET A 143 8.00 12.31 -0.78
CA MET A 143 7.97 13.22 -1.93
C MET A 143 6.94 14.33 -1.77
N LEU A 144 5.74 14.02 -1.26
CA LEU A 144 4.69 15.00 -0.93
C LEU A 144 5.20 16.04 0.07
N LYS A 145 5.84 15.60 1.15
CA LYS A 145 6.37 16.48 2.19
C LYS A 145 7.52 17.37 1.67
N ILE A 146 8.40 16.82 0.84
CA ILE A 146 9.48 17.59 0.20
C ILE A 146 8.89 18.69 -0.69
N ARG A 147 7.96 18.34 -1.58
CA ARG A 147 7.30 19.30 -2.47
C ARG A 147 6.62 20.43 -1.70
N HIS A 148 5.88 20.09 -0.64
CA HIS A 148 5.17 21.09 0.18
C HIS A 148 6.13 22.09 0.86
N ARG A 149 7.29 21.62 1.35
CA ARG A 149 8.32 22.50 1.93
C ARG A 149 8.93 23.46 0.90
N HIS A 150 9.16 23.01 -0.33
CA HIS A 150 9.69 23.88 -1.37
C HIS A 150 8.71 25.00 -1.77
N HIS A 151 7.42 24.69 -1.92
CA HIS A 151 6.42 25.70 -2.26
C HIS A 151 6.21 26.74 -1.14
N THR A 152 6.21 26.30 0.12
CA THR A 152 6.06 27.20 1.27
C THR A 152 7.29 28.10 1.47
N ALA A 153 8.49 27.56 1.27
CA ALA A 153 9.73 28.36 1.32
C ALA A 153 9.77 29.43 0.21
N ALA A 154 9.35 29.09 -1.01
CA ALA A 154 9.30 30.02 -2.13
C ALA A 154 8.22 31.12 -1.98
N ALA A 155 7.13 30.86 -1.27
CA ALA A 155 6.06 31.84 -1.05
C ALA A 155 6.38 32.86 0.05
N ASN A 156 7.38 32.58 0.90
CA ASN A 156 7.80 33.43 2.02
C ASN A 156 9.12 34.20 1.75
N ALA A 157 9.69 34.06 0.55
CA ALA A 157 10.90 34.74 0.10
C ALA A 157 10.55 35.89 -0.85
#